data_AF-A0A3B7QSY0-F1
#
_entry.id   AF-A0A3B7QSY0-F1
#
_cell.length_a   1.000
_cell.length_b   1.000
_cell.length_c   1.000
_cell.angle_alpha   90.00
_cell.angle_beta   90.00
_cell.angle_gamma   90.00
#
_symmetry.space_group_name_H-M   'P 1'
#
loop_
_entity.id
_entity.type
_entity.pdbx_description
1 polymer ?
#
loop_
_entity_poly.entity_id
_entity_poly.type
_entity_poly.pdbx_seq_one_letter_code
_entity_poly.pdbx_strand_id
1 'polypeptide(L)'
;MKMPFRLDDHPRRQPPLAAPPEDYFDKLPLRVMQRVRPAEPEAAPLFGWLAALSAPLRTALASALVLVAFVGAFWLTNGPARYAAGPAAAVAPRSAQALAAVPHAEVVQYLLTHDERLTLQDLSETPVADRDLTATFLPGTSRAELEAALDEQPSVDVYL
;
A
#
# COMPACT_ATOMS: atom_id res chain seq x y z
N MET A 1 1.15 -70.42 12.67
CA MET A 1 -0.22 -70.65 13.17
C MET A 1 -0.79 -69.31 13.61
N LYS A 2 -1.88 -68.82 12.99
CA LYS A 2 -2.50 -67.53 13.34
C LYS A 2 -3.61 -67.80 14.36
N MET A 3 -3.52 -67.22 15.56
CA MET A 3 -4.55 -67.39 16.58
C MET A 3 -5.87 -66.75 16.13
N PRO A 4 -7.03 -67.34 16.44
CA PRO A 4 -8.32 -66.75 16.10
C PRO A 4 -8.52 -65.47 16.92
N PHE A 5 -8.63 -64.35 16.23
CA PHE A 5 -8.97 -63.07 16.84
C PHE A 5 -10.40 -63.13 17.39
N ARG A 6 -10.54 -63.15 18.72
CA ARG A 6 -11.84 -63.10 19.39
C ARG A 6 -12.09 -61.67 19.85
N LEU A 7 -13.17 -61.08 19.31
CA LEU A 7 -13.57 -59.70 19.57
C LEU A 7 -13.88 -59.43 21.05
N ASP A 8 -14.19 -60.49 21.79
CA ASP A 8 -14.54 -60.44 23.21
C ASP A 8 -13.33 -60.29 24.13
N ASP A 9 -12.12 -60.62 23.66
CA ASP A 9 -10.89 -60.48 24.45
C ASP A 9 -10.33 -59.04 24.44
N HIS A 10 -10.95 -58.13 23.68
CA HIS A 10 -10.55 -56.73 23.65
C HIS A 10 -11.22 -55.90 24.74
N PRO A 11 -10.47 -55.07 25.48
CA PRO A 11 -11.02 -54.20 26.52
C PRO A 11 -12.02 -53.22 25.90
N ARG A 12 -13.31 -53.46 26.17
CA ARG A 12 -14.39 -52.56 25.76
C ARG A 12 -14.23 -51.26 26.54
N ARG A 13 -14.29 -50.12 25.83
CA ARG A 13 -14.28 -48.79 26.48
C ARG A 13 -15.42 -48.71 27.47
N GLN A 14 -15.16 -48.09 28.62
CA GLN A 14 -16.17 -47.84 29.64
C GLN A 14 -17.38 -47.15 29.00
N PRO A 15 -18.61 -47.61 29.30
CA PRO A 15 -19.81 -46.93 28.83
C PRO A 15 -19.79 -45.48 29.31
N PRO A 16 -20.27 -44.52 28.51
CA PRO A 16 -20.31 -43.13 28.91
C PRO A 16 -21.10 -42.98 30.22
N LEU A 17 -20.63 -42.09 31.10
CA LEU A 17 -21.19 -41.84 32.44
C LEU A 17 -22.66 -41.36 32.43
N ALA A 18 -23.25 -41.14 31.27
CA ALA A 18 -24.64 -40.78 31.09
C ALA A 18 -25.24 -41.60 29.96
N ALA A 19 -26.44 -42.15 30.19
CA ALA A 19 -27.24 -42.71 29.12
C ALA A 19 -27.54 -41.61 28.07
N PRO A 20 -27.46 -41.95 26.77
CA PRO A 20 -27.84 -40.99 25.74
C PRO A 20 -29.31 -40.58 25.93
N PRO A 21 -29.65 -39.32 25.63
CA PRO A 21 -31.04 -38.85 25.68
C PRO A 21 -31.98 -39.72 24.83
N GLU A 22 -33.25 -39.74 25.22
CA GLU A 22 -34.30 -40.45 24.49
C GLU A 22 -34.33 -39.97 23.01
N ASP A 23 -34.48 -40.92 22.08
CA ASP A 23 -34.41 -40.73 20.62
C ASP A 23 -33.08 -40.19 20.07
N TYR A 24 -31.97 -40.21 20.82
CA TYR A 24 -30.69 -39.67 20.33
C TYR A 24 -30.25 -40.33 19.02
N PHE A 25 -30.42 -41.66 18.91
CA PHE A 25 -30.07 -42.41 17.71
C PHE A 25 -31.04 -42.17 16.55
N ASP A 26 -32.32 -41.88 16.82
CA ASP A 26 -33.31 -41.56 15.79
C ASP A 26 -33.09 -40.17 15.20
N LYS A 27 -32.59 -39.23 16.00
CA LYS A 27 -32.26 -37.86 15.57
C LYS A 27 -30.86 -37.76 14.98
N LEU A 28 -30.02 -38.79 15.12
CA LEU A 28 -28.64 -38.78 14.63
C LEU A 28 -28.56 -38.68 13.10
N PRO A 29 -29.32 -39.45 12.29
CA PRO A 29 -29.29 -39.32 10.84
C PRO A 29 -29.64 -37.91 10.37
N LEU A 30 -30.66 -37.29 10.96
CA LEU A 30 -31.06 -35.91 10.67
C LEU A 30 -29.93 -34.92 10.98
N ARG A 31 -29.29 -35.04 12.15
CA ARG A 31 -28.15 -34.18 12.55
C ARG A 31 -26.93 -34.38 11.66
N VAL A 32 -26.65 -35.61 11.22
CA VAL A 32 -25.54 -35.89 10.29
C VAL A 32 -25.85 -35.29 8.93
N MET A 33 -27.06 -35.46 8.40
CA MET A 33 -27.47 -34.84 7.13
C MET A 33 -27.41 -33.31 7.17
N GLN A 34 -27.77 -32.68 8.28
CA GLN A 34 -27.64 -31.23 8.48
C GLN A 34 -26.18 -30.75 8.45
N ARG A 35 -25.23 -31.55 8.95
CA ARG A 35 -23.80 -31.22 8.93
C ARG A 35 -23.15 -31.42 7.57
N VAL A 36 -23.68 -32.34 6.77
CA VAL A 36 -23.15 -32.68 5.44
C VAL A 36 -23.75 -31.78 4.37
N ARG A 37 -24.92 -31.16 4.60
CA ARG A 37 -25.42 -30.11 3.72
C ARG A 37 -24.44 -28.93 3.79
N PRO A 38 -23.77 -28.57 2.69
CA PRO A 38 -23.08 -27.29 2.64
C PRO A 38 -24.15 -26.24 2.93
N ALA A 39 -23.92 -25.42 3.95
CA ALA A 39 -24.73 -24.24 4.17
C ALA A 39 -24.77 -23.50 2.83
N GLU A 40 -25.96 -23.43 2.21
CA GLU A 40 -26.17 -22.42 1.18
C GLU A 40 -25.72 -21.11 1.82
N PRO A 41 -24.77 -20.38 1.21
CA PRO A 41 -24.39 -19.10 1.76
C PRO A 41 -25.67 -18.29 1.83
N GLU A 42 -26.12 -17.96 3.05
CA GLU A 42 -27.11 -16.91 3.28
C GLU A 42 -26.51 -15.67 2.63
N ALA A 43 -26.86 -15.46 1.37
CA ALA A 43 -26.47 -14.28 0.63
C ALA A 43 -27.06 -13.12 1.42
N ALA A 44 -26.18 -12.34 2.04
CA ALA A 44 -26.56 -11.21 2.88
C ALA A 44 -27.68 -10.42 2.18
N PRO A 45 -28.81 -10.15 2.87
CA PRO A 45 -30.03 -9.65 2.24
C PRO A 45 -29.83 -8.28 1.55
N LEU A 46 -28.74 -7.59 1.87
CA LEU A 46 -28.37 -6.28 1.31
C LEU A 46 -27.86 -6.36 -0.14
N PHE A 47 -27.39 -7.52 -0.61
CA PHE A 47 -26.82 -7.70 -1.96
C PHE A 47 -27.57 -8.72 -2.83
N GLY A 48 -28.74 -9.19 -2.37
CA GLY A 48 -29.57 -10.16 -3.11
C GLY A 48 -29.99 -9.68 -4.51
N TRP A 49 -30.14 -8.36 -4.71
CA TRP A 49 -30.44 -7.78 -6.02
C TRP A 49 -29.26 -7.89 -7.00
N LEU A 50 -28.01 -7.76 -6.53
CA LEU A 50 -26.83 -8.05 -7.36
C LEU A 50 -26.75 -9.53 -7.70
N ALA A 51 -27.21 -10.40 -6.80
CA ALA A 51 -27.32 -11.83 -7.03
C ALA A 51 -28.44 -12.22 -8.05
N ALA A 52 -29.28 -11.27 -8.47
CA ALA A 52 -30.24 -11.45 -9.57
C ALA A 52 -29.68 -11.03 -10.94
N LEU A 53 -28.57 -10.28 -10.99
CA LEU A 53 -27.92 -9.90 -12.24
C LEU A 53 -27.13 -11.08 -12.82
N SER A 54 -27.05 -11.17 -14.16
CA SER A 54 -26.26 -12.21 -14.84
C SER A 54 -24.77 -12.09 -14.48
N ALA A 55 -24.06 -13.23 -14.44
CA ALA A 55 -22.63 -13.28 -14.13
C ALA A 55 -21.76 -12.23 -14.86
N PRO A 56 -21.90 -12.00 -16.19
CA PRO A 56 -21.12 -10.98 -16.89
C PRO A 56 -21.52 -9.54 -16.52
N LEU A 57 -22.77 -9.31 -16.09
CA LEU A 57 -23.22 -7.98 -15.70
C LEU A 57 -22.69 -7.58 -14.32
N ARG A 58 -22.49 -8.56 -13.42
CA ARG A 58 -21.85 -8.32 -12.12
C ARG A 58 -20.38 -7.92 -12.27
N THR A 59 -19.65 -8.59 -13.17
CA THR A 59 -18.23 -8.26 -13.40
C THR A 59 -18.07 -6.91 -14.09
N ALA A 60 -18.99 -6.55 -15.01
CA ALA A 60 -19.02 -5.22 -15.61
C ALA A 60 -19.31 -4.11 -14.58
N LEU A 61 -20.23 -4.35 -13.66
CA LEU A 61 -20.56 -3.37 -12.61
C LEU A 61 -19.42 -3.24 -11.58
N ALA A 62 -18.78 -4.35 -11.23
CA ALA A 62 -17.61 -4.35 -10.36
C ALA A 62 -16.43 -3.59 -10.99
N SER A 63 -16.14 -3.80 -12.29
CA SER A 63 -15.07 -3.08 -12.97
C SER A 63 -15.37 -1.59 -13.09
N ALA A 64 -16.63 -1.21 -13.36
CA ALA A 64 -17.06 0.19 -13.38
C ALA A 64 -16.89 0.86 -12.00
N LEU A 65 -17.26 0.18 -10.91
CA LEU A 65 -17.07 0.71 -9.56
C LEU A 65 -15.58 0.91 -9.23
N VAL A 66 -14.72 -0.04 -9.60
CA VAL A 66 -13.27 0.10 -9.41
C VAL A 66 -12.73 1.27 -10.23
N LEU A 67 -13.17 1.43 -11.47
CA LEU A 67 -12.77 2.53 -12.34
C LEU A 67 -13.18 3.88 -11.73
N VAL A 68 -14.44 4.01 -11.28
CA VAL A 68 -14.93 5.25 -10.66
C VAL A 68 -14.20 5.55 -9.36
N ALA A 69 -13.96 4.54 -8.51
CA ALA A 69 -13.19 4.70 -7.29
C ALA A 69 -11.75 5.15 -7.59
N PHE A 70 -11.12 4.55 -8.61
CA PHE A 70 -9.80 4.95 -9.06
C PHE A 70 -9.78 6.39 -9.58
N VAL A 71 -10.71 6.74 -10.48
CA VAL A 71 -10.80 8.10 -11.04
C VAL A 71 -11.06 9.12 -9.94
N GLY A 72 -11.96 8.83 -9.00
CA GLY A 72 -12.25 9.71 -7.86
C GLY A 72 -11.06 9.87 -6.92
N ALA A 73 -10.38 8.77 -6.55
CA ALA A 73 -9.17 8.81 -5.74
C ALA A 73 -8.02 9.52 -6.47
N PHE A 74 -7.89 9.30 -7.77
CA PHE A 74 -6.90 9.95 -8.62
C PHE A 74 -7.18 11.46 -8.72
N TRP A 75 -8.42 11.89 -8.90
CA TRP A 75 -8.77 13.32 -8.91
C TRP A 75 -8.53 13.99 -7.56
N LEU A 76 -8.93 13.33 -6.47
CA LEU A 76 -8.74 13.85 -5.12
C LEU A 76 -7.26 13.93 -4.74
N THR A 77 -6.46 12.97 -5.22
CA THR A 77 -5.01 12.92 -4.99
C THR A 77 -4.26 13.86 -5.92
N ASN A 78 -4.64 13.98 -7.19
CA ASN A 78 -3.90 14.70 -8.23
C ASN A 78 -4.60 16.01 -8.66
N GLY A 79 -5.25 16.71 -7.73
CA GLY A 79 -5.86 18.02 -8.01
C GLY A 79 -4.91 18.98 -8.77
N PRO A 80 -5.43 20.02 -9.44
CA PRO A 80 -4.70 20.84 -10.43
C PRO A 80 -3.42 21.51 -9.91
N ALA A 81 -3.22 21.59 -8.59
CA ALA A 81 -1.96 22.02 -7.98
C ALA A 81 -0.81 21.02 -8.12
N ARG A 82 -1.09 19.73 -8.41
CA ARG A 82 -0.07 18.68 -8.61
C ARG A 82 0.37 18.52 -10.07
N TYR A 83 -0.44 18.96 -11.03
CA TYR A 83 -0.10 18.88 -12.46
C TYR A 83 0.97 19.89 -12.92
N ALA A 84 1.30 20.89 -12.08
CA ALA A 84 2.49 21.72 -12.28
C ALA A 84 3.80 20.94 -12.03
N ALA A 85 3.73 19.80 -11.35
CA ALA A 85 4.84 18.87 -11.21
C ALA A 85 4.52 17.62 -12.04
N GLY A 86 5.30 17.38 -13.10
CA GLY A 86 5.06 16.33 -14.09
C GLY A 86 4.96 14.90 -13.51
N PRO A 87 4.79 13.86 -14.36
CA PRO A 87 4.52 12.48 -13.95
C PRO A 87 5.56 11.83 -13.02
N ALA A 88 6.69 12.48 -12.75
CA ALA A 88 7.66 12.11 -11.72
C ALA A 88 7.19 12.44 -10.27
N ALA A 89 6.22 13.35 -10.10
CA ALA A 89 5.75 13.80 -8.78
C ALA A 89 4.76 12.84 -8.10
N ALA A 90 4.18 11.88 -8.84
CA ALA A 90 3.34 10.83 -8.26
C ALA A 90 4.16 9.78 -7.48
N VAL A 91 5.49 9.76 -7.67
CA VAL A 91 6.46 8.93 -6.93
C VAL A 91 7.39 9.82 -6.09
N ALA A 92 7.10 11.12 -5.94
CA ALA A 92 7.78 11.93 -4.95
C ALA A 92 7.36 11.41 -3.56
N PRO A 93 8.31 10.87 -2.79
CA PRO A 93 7.99 10.09 -1.62
C PRO A 93 7.38 11.01 -0.55
N ARG A 94 6.44 10.45 0.21
CA ARG A 94 5.98 10.99 1.50
C ARG A 94 7.15 11.42 2.42
N SER A 95 8.37 10.94 2.15
CA SER A 95 9.60 11.37 2.80
C SER A 95 10.01 12.81 2.50
N ALA A 96 9.68 13.43 1.37
CA ALA A 96 10.01 14.84 1.14
C ALA A 96 9.25 15.78 2.11
N GLN A 97 7.98 15.47 2.41
CA GLN A 97 7.22 16.15 3.47
C GLN A 97 7.73 15.79 4.87
N ALA A 98 8.17 14.54 5.10
CA ALA A 98 8.72 14.13 6.39
C ALA A 98 10.10 14.76 6.67
N LEU A 99 10.92 14.93 5.65
CA LEU A 99 12.23 15.59 5.69
C LEU A 99 12.09 17.11 5.87
N ALA A 100 11.02 17.73 5.34
CA ALA A 100 10.70 19.13 5.58
C ALA A 100 10.31 19.43 7.04
N ALA A 101 9.92 18.39 7.81
CA ALA A 101 9.62 18.51 9.23
C ALA A 101 10.86 18.29 10.12
N VAL A 102 12.00 17.88 9.57
CA VAL A 102 13.23 17.66 10.33
C VAL A 102 13.90 19.02 10.63
N PRO A 103 14.19 19.34 11.90
CA PRO A 103 14.91 20.55 12.27
C PRO A 103 16.27 20.63 11.59
N HIS A 104 16.66 21.82 11.11
CA HIS A 104 17.93 22.02 10.40
C HIS A 104 19.15 21.63 11.26
N ALA A 105 19.06 21.75 12.58
CA ALA A 105 20.10 21.34 13.51
C ALA A 105 20.36 19.81 13.47
N GLU A 106 19.32 19.00 13.30
CA GLU A 106 19.45 17.54 13.21
C GLU A 106 20.06 17.11 11.88
N VAL A 107 19.75 17.83 10.80
CA VAL A 107 20.35 17.60 9.47
C VAL A 107 21.86 17.87 9.51
N VAL A 108 22.27 19.01 10.08
CA VAL A 108 23.70 19.36 10.21
C VAL A 108 24.41 18.35 11.10
N GLN A 109 23.80 17.94 12.21
CA GLN A 109 24.38 16.93 13.09
C GLN A 109 24.50 15.57 12.39
N TYR A 110 23.50 15.16 11.62
CA TYR A 110 23.55 13.92 10.85
C TYR A 110 24.69 13.93 9.83
N LEU A 111 24.85 15.03 9.08
CA LEU A 111 25.93 15.23 8.11
C LEU A 111 27.32 15.28 8.76
N LEU A 112 27.43 15.82 9.98
CA LEU A 112 28.70 15.85 10.71
C LEU A 112 29.04 14.51 11.37
N THR A 113 28.04 13.70 11.70
CA THR A 113 28.22 12.41 12.38
C THR A 113 28.43 11.27 11.37
N HIS A 114 27.75 11.34 10.22
CA HIS A 114 27.90 10.39 9.12
C HIS A 114 28.74 11.06 8.03
N ASP A 115 30.03 10.74 8.01
CA ASP A 115 31.02 11.18 7.00
C ASP A 115 30.76 10.53 5.61
N GLU A 116 29.49 10.30 5.26
CA GLU A 116 29.11 10.00 3.88
C GLU A 116 29.36 11.26 3.07
N ARG A 117 30.41 11.18 2.25
CA ARG A 117 30.80 12.22 1.32
C ARG A 117 29.66 12.41 0.33
N LEU A 118 28.80 13.40 0.59
CA LEU A 118 27.83 13.90 -0.38
C LEU A 118 28.54 14.07 -1.72
N THR A 119 28.21 13.21 -2.67
CA THR A 119 28.88 13.24 -3.96
C THR A 119 28.22 14.31 -4.83
N LEU A 120 28.98 14.88 -5.76
CA LEU A 120 28.44 15.80 -6.77
C LEU A 120 27.28 15.20 -7.55
N GLN A 121 27.25 13.87 -7.67
CA GLN A 121 26.17 13.13 -8.32
C GLN A 121 24.87 13.18 -7.50
N ASP A 122 24.93 12.99 -6.18
CA ASP A 122 23.75 13.06 -5.30
C ASP A 122 23.12 14.48 -5.30
N LEU A 123 23.98 15.50 -5.37
CA LEU A 123 23.53 16.89 -5.48
C LEU A 123 22.88 17.20 -6.84
N SER A 124 23.31 16.54 -7.92
CA SER A 124 22.75 16.72 -9.26
C SER A 124 21.37 16.09 -9.45
N GLU A 125 21.04 15.06 -8.66
CA GLU A 125 19.72 14.43 -8.65
C GLU A 125 18.70 15.21 -7.79
N THR A 126 19.17 16.18 -6.99
CA THR A 126 18.30 16.97 -6.13
C THR A 126 17.72 18.15 -6.92
N PRO A 127 16.40 18.39 -6.91
CA PRO A 127 15.75 19.51 -7.62
C PRO A 127 16.05 20.90 -7.01
N VAL A 128 17.09 21.01 -6.17
CA VAL A 128 17.53 22.26 -5.54
C VAL A 128 18.03 23.28 -6.58
N ALA A 129 18.53 22.81 -7.74
CA ALA A 129 18.89 23.69 -8.85
C ALA A 129 17.69 24.48 -9.43
N ASP A 130 16.46 24.02 -9.21
CA ASP A 130 15.23 24.71 -9.64
C ASP A 130 14.73 25.73 -8.60
N ARG A 131 15.37 25.78 -7.42
CA ARG A 131 15.13 26.83 -6.43
C ARG A 131 16.03 28.03 -6.73
N ASP A 132 15.45 29.22 -6.66
CA ASP A 132 16.16 30.50 -6.75
C ASP A 132 17.00 30.73 -5.47
N LEU A 133 18.07 29.95 -5.32
CA LEU A 133 19.03 30.06 -4.22
C LEU A 133 19.66 31.45 -4.23
N THR A 134 19.88 32.01 -5.41
CA THR A 134 20.40 33.34 -5.63
C THR A 134 19.56 34.40 -4.92
N ALA A 135 18.23 34.37 -5.04
CA ALA A 135 17.35 35.29 -4.31
C ALA A 135 17.43 35.15 -2.77
N THR A 136 17.84 33.98 -2.29
CA THR A 136 18.01 33.71 -0.85
C THR A 136 19.33 34.28 -0.31
N PHE A 137 20.41 34.22 -1.09
CA PHE A 137 21.74 34.67 -0.65
C PHE A 137 22.08 36.11 -1.08
N LEU A 138 21.49 36.60 -2.16
CA LEU A 138 21.64 37.97 -2.67
C LEU A 138 20.27 38.65 -2.79
N PRO A 139 19.68 39.11 -1.66
CA PRO A 139 18.40 39.79 -1.71
C PRO A 139 18.51 41.09 -2.51
N GLY A 140 17.78 41.16 -3.62
CA GLY A 140 17.67 42.37 -4.45
C GLY A 140 18.42 42.32 -5.78
N THR A 141 19.22 41.29 -6.05
CA THR A 141 19.85 41.11 -7.37
C THR A 141 18.93 40.30 -8.28
N SER A 142 18.60 40.86 -9.45
CA SER A 142 17.78 40.15 -10.43
C SER A 142 18.60 39.12 -11.20
N ARG A 143 17.97 38.02 -11.62
CA ARG A 143 18.64 36.99 -12.44
C ARG A 143 19.30 37.55 -13.70
N ALA A 144 18.68 38.55 -14.34
CA ALA A 144 19.20 39.19 -15.53
C ALA A 144 20.49 40.00 -15.27
N GLU A 145 20.61 40.63 -14.10
CA GLU A 145 21.79 41.38 -13.71
C GLU A 145 22.99 40.45 -13.44
N LEU A 146 22.73 39.25 -12.92
CA LEU A 146 23.75 38.22 -12.74
C LEU A 146 24.20 37.60 -14.05
N GLU A 147 23.27 37.33 -14.97
CA GLU A 147 23.61 36.83 -16.31
C GLU A 147 24.46 37.88 -17.06
N ALA A 148 24.11 39.17 -16.96
CA ALA A 148 24.92 40.25 -17.53
C ALA A 148 26.32 40.34 -16.90
N ALA A 149 26.43 40.22 -15.57
CA ALA A 149 27.72 40.23 -14.89
C ALA A 149 28.58 38.99 -15.22
N LEU A 150 27.94 37.84 -15.47
CA LEU A 150 28.62 36.60 -15.87
C LEU A 150 29.14 36.69 -17.31
N ASP A 151 28.36 37.30 -18.22
CA ASP A 151 28.75 37.56 -19.60
C ASP A 151 29.88 38.60 -19.70
N GLU A 152 29.99 39.53 -18.74
CA GLU A 152 31.10 40.48 -18.63
C GLU A 152 32.38 39.87 -18.04
N GLN A 153 32.33 38.64 -17.47
CA GLN A 153 33.54 37.98 -16.99
C GLN A 153 34.43 37.61 -18.20
N PRO A 154 35.68 38.09 -18.28
CA PRO A 154 36.60 37.64 -19.32
C PRO A 154 36.82 36.13 -19.13
N SER A 155 36.57 35.34 -20.17
CA SER A 155 36.96 33.93 -20.18
C SER A 155 38.48 33.87 -20.02
N VAL A 156 38.93 33.54 -18.81
CA VAL A 156 40.35 33.35 -18.53
C VAL A 156 40.77 32.06 -19.23
N ASP A 157 41.17 32.20 -20.50
CA ASP A 157 41.86 31.15 -21.26
C ASP A 157 43.26 30.96 -20.65
N VAL A 158 43.30 30.30 -19.48
CA VAL A 158 44.54 29.74 -18.95
C VAL A 158 44.77 28.41 -19.65
N TYR A 159 45.31 28.51 -20.87
CA TYR A 159 46.06 27.45 -21.50
C TYR A 159 47.53 27.89 -21.57
N LEU A 160 48.31 27.47 -20.58
CA LEU A 160 49.77 27.32 -20.66
C LEU A 160 50.15 25.98 -20.04
#